data_AF-A0ABD6CF48-F1
#
_entry.id   AF-A0ABD6CF48-F1
#
_cell.length_a   1.000
_cell.length_b   1.000
_cell.length_c   1.000
_cell.angle_alpha   90.00
_cell.angle_beta   90.00
_cell.angle_gamma   90.00
#
_symmetry.space_group_name_H-M   'P 1'
#
loop_
_entity.id
_entity.type
_entity.pdbx_description
1 polymer ?
#
loop_
_entity_poly.entity_id
_entity_poly.type
_entity_poly.pdbx_seq_one_letter_code
_entity_poly.pdbx_strand_id
1 'polypeptide(L)'
;MRKDELLYLHQLLTAVRTECEGRGDVPADAFAAYEELAVSPVAAYEQKNEHERAVAALASTLAESAAGDADTANQNTQRSLTS
;
A
#
# COMPACT_ATOMS: atom_id res chain seq x y z
N MET A 1 -15.52 6.04 -9.30
CA MET A 1 -15.54 4.56 -9.49
C MET A 1 -16.90 4.01 -9.08
N ARG A 2 -17.37 2.96 -9.74
CA ARG A 2 -18.53 2.16 -9.29
C ARG A 2 -18.16 1.37 -8.02
N LYS A 3 -19.17 0.94 -7.24
CA LYS A 3 -18.92 0.20 -5.98
C LYS A 3 -18.17 -1.11 -6.24
N ASP A 4 -18.54 -1.84 -7.28
CA ASP A 4 -17.91 -3.13 -7.60
C ASP A 4 -16.45 -2.94 -8.04
N GLU A 5 -16.17 -1.95 -8.90
CA GLU A 5 -14.81 -1.59 -9.31
C GLU A 5 -13.94 -1.22 -8.10
N LEU A 6 -14.51 -0.49 -7.14
CA LEU A 6 -13.83 -0.10 -5.92
C LEU A 6 -13.54 -1.30 -5.02
N LEU A 7 -14.48 -2.25 -4.92
CA LEU A 7 -14.29 -3.48 -4.15
C LEU A 7 -13.18 -4.35 -4.75
N TYR A 8 -13.16 -4.50 -6.09
CA TYR A 8 -12.07 -5.21 -6.77
C TYR A 8 -10.72 -4.52 -6.58
N LEU A 9 -10.67 -3.19 -6.64
CA LEU A 9 -9.44 -2.45 -6.38
C LEU A 9 -8.97 -2.64 -4.93
N HIS A 10 -9.89 -2.61 -3.96
CA HIS A 10 -9.55 -2.84 -2.56
C HIS A 10 -8.94 -4.24 -2.34
N GLN A 11 -9.54 -5.27 -2.95
CA GLN A 11 -8.99 -6.63 -2.92
C GLN A 11 -7.60 -6.70 -3.55
N LEU A 12 -7.43 -6.09 -4.73
CA LEU A 12 -6.15 -6.06 -5.44
C LEU A 12 -5.06 -5.40 -4.60
N LEU A 13 -5.32 -4.22 -4.04
CA LEU A 13 -4.33 -3.50 -3.22
C LEU A 13 -4.01 -4.25 -1.92
N THR A 14 -4.97 -4.97 -1.35
CA THR A 14 -4.70 -5.84 -0.19
C THR A 14 -3.75 -6.98 -0.57
N ALA A 15 -3.95 -7.61 -1.73
CA ALA A 15 -3.03 -8.65 -2.22
C ALA A 15 -1.63 -8.10 -2.50
N VAL A 16 -1.53 -6.91 -3.10
CA VAL A 16 -0.24 -6.23 -3.35
C VAL A 16 0.48 -5.94 -2.03
N ARG A 17 -0.24 -5.43 -1.03
CA ARG A 17 0.30 -5.25 0.33
C ARG A 17 0.90 -6.55 0.87
N THR A 18 0.16 -7.66 0.83
CA THR A 18 0.63 -8.95 1.34
C THR A 18 1.92 -9.39 0.66
N GLU A 19 2.03 -9.17 -0.66
CA GLU A 19 3.26 -9.46 -1.41
C GLU A 19 4.43 -8.57 -0.98
N CYS A 20 4.21 -7.26 -0.80
CA CYS A 20 5.24 -6.34 -0.31
C CYS A 20 5.70 -6.69 1.11
N GLU A 21 4.78 -7.01 2.03
CA GLU A 21 5.09 -7.48 3.38
C GLU A 21 5.90 -8.78 3.35
N GLY A 22 5.52 -9.72 2.47
CA GLY A 22 6.24 -10.99 2.29
C GLY A 22 7.65 -10.85 1.73
N ARG A 23 7.92 -9.80 0.95
CA ARG A 23 9.25 -9.47 0.42
C ARG A 23 10.11 -8.69 1.42
N GLY A 24 9.48 -8.05 2.40
CA GLY A 24 10.15 -7.13 3.32
C GLY A 24 10.38 -5.74 2.71
N ASP A 25 9.64 -5.38 1.66
CA ASP A 25 9.73 -4.09 0.95
C ASP A 25 9.05 -2.95 1.75
N VAL A 26 8.39 -3.30 2.86
CA VAL A 26 7.60 -2.37 3.69
C VAL A 26 7.91 -2.59 5.17
N PRO A 27 7.97 -1.52 5.97
CA PRO A 27 8.09 -1.66 7.42
C PRO A 27 6.83 -2.32 8.00
N ALA A 28 7.00 -3.02 9.13
CA ALA A 28 5.94 -3.84 9.74
C ALA A 28 4.67 -3.06 10.14
N ASP A 29 4.77 -1.74 10.29
CA ASP A 29 3.70 -0.83 10.68
C ASP A 29 3.27 0.12 9.55
N ALA A 30 3.77 -0.06 8.32
CA ALA A 30 3.48 0.82 7.18
C ALA A 30 1.98 1.01 6.95
N PHE A 31 1.20 -0.04 7.17
CA PHE A 31 -0.24 -0.09 6.90
C PHE A 31 -1.12 0.16 8.13
N ALA A 32 -0.58 0.66 9.25
CA ALA A 32 -1.35 0.90 10.47
C ALA A 32 -2.58 1.80 10.23
N ALA A 33 -2.43 2.86 9.42
CA ALA A 33 -3.54 3.76 9.06
C ALA A 33 -4.66 3.06 8.28
N TYR A 34 -4.34 2.02 7.50
CA TYR A 34 -5.34 1.19 6.84
C TYR A 34 -6.03 0.25 7.84
N GLU A 35 -5.27 -0.40 8.72
CA GLU A 35 -5.80 -1.33 9.73
C GLU A 35 -6.78 -0.65 10.70
N GLU A 36 -6.50 0.60 11.07
CA GLU A 36 -7.39 1.42 11.91
C GLU A 36 -8.78 1.66 11.31
N LEU A 37 -8.93 1.57 9.99
CA LEU A 37 -10.22 1.71 9.34
C LEU A 37 -11.12 0.49 9.57
N ALA A 38 -10.54 -0.67 9.90
CA ALA A 38 -11.26 -1.93 10.13
C ALA A 38 -12.22 -2.34 8.99
N VAL A 39 -11.90 -1.96 7.74
CA VAL A 39 -12.73 -2.25 6.56
C VAL A 39 -12.22 -3.50 5.86
N SER A 40 -13.06 -4.54 5.79
CA SER A 40 -12.69 -5.76 5.05
C SER A 40 -12.76 -5.56 3.53
N PRO A 41 -11.79 -6.04 2.75
CA PRO A 41 -11.77 -5.94 1.29
C PRO A 41 -12.84 -6.78 0.58
N VAL A 42 -13.44 -7.76 1.27
CA VAL A 42 -14.49 -8.62 0.73
C VAL A 42 -15.89 -8.25 1.23
N ALA A 43 -16.00 -7.29 2.14
CA ALA A 43 -17.28 -6.92 2.74
C ALA A 43 -18.09 -5.98 1.83
N ALA A 44 -18.74 -6.55 0.81
CA ALA A 44 -19.55 -5.82 -0.15
C ALA A 44 -20.75 -5.05 0.46
N TYR A 45 -21.11 -5.35 1.72
CA TYR A 45 -22.16 -4.66 2.47
C TYR A 45 -21.69 -3.34 3.10
N GLU A 46 -20.38 -3.14 3.28
CA GLU A 46 -19.82 -1.89 3.81
C GLU A 46 -20.11 -0.70 2.89
N GLN A 47 -19.99 0.51 3.44
CA GLN A 47 -20.29 1.72 2.70
C GLN A 47 -19.22 2.01 1.65
N LYS A 48 -19.65 2.64 0.55
CA LYS A 48 -18.74 2.99 -0.55
C LYS A 48 -17.61 3.91 -0.10
N ASN A 49 -17.90 4.88 0.77
CA ASN A 49 -16.91 5.83 1.31
C ASN A 49 -15.86 5.14 2.19
N GLU A 50 -16.20 4.06 2.91
CA GLU A 50 -15.28 3.27 3.71
C GLU A 50 -14.26 2.58 2.83
N HIS A 51 -14.71 1.95 1.74
CA HIS A 51 -13.81 1.39 0.74
C HIS A 51 -12.98 2.46 0.02
N GLU A 52 -13.49 3.67 -0.22
CA GLU A 52 -12.71 4.76 -0.82
C GLU A 52 -11.56 5.20 0.11
N ARG A 53 -11.83 5.32 1.42
CA ARG A 53 -10.81 5.63 2.43
C ARG A 53 -9.76 4.53 2.52
N ALA A 54 -10.21 3.28 2.54
CA ALA A 54 -9.34 2.11 2.60
C ALA A 54 -8.39 2.03 1.38
N VAL A 55 -8.94 2.20 0.18
CA VAL A 55 -8.16 2.24 -1.07
C VAL A 55 -7.17 3.40 -1.07
N ALA A 56 -7.58 4.59 -0.63
CA ALA A 56 -6.69 5.74 -0.57
C ALA A 56 -5.52 5.50 0.39
N ALA A 57 -5.77 4.96 1.59
CA ALA A 57 -4.73 4.63 2.55
C ALA A 57 -3.74 3.60 1.97
N LEU A 58 -4.24 2.50 1.40
CA LEU A 58 -3.39 1.46 0.78
C LEU A 58 -2.54 2.03 -0.36
N ALA A 59 -3.14 2.81 -1.26
CA ALA A 59 -2.45 3.36 -2.42
C ALA A 59 -1.34 4.35 -2.01
N SER A 60 -1.60 5.21 -1.03
CA SER A 60 -0.60 6.14 -0.49
C SER A 60 0.57 5.40 0.14
N THR A 61 0.33 4.45 1.04
CA THR A 61 1.39 3.67 1.69
C THR A 61 2.23 2.88 0.67
N LEU A 62 1.58 2.24 -0.31
CA LEU A 62 2.28 1.52 -1.37
C LEU A 62 3.16 2.44 -2.23
N ALA A 63 2.65 3.63 -2.57
CA ALA A 63 3.42 4.61 -3.34
C ALA A 63 4.62 5.15 -2.57
N GLU A 64 4.46 5.42 -1.27
CA GLU A 64 5.56 5.86 -0.39
C GLU A 64 6.64 4.78 -0.25
N SER A 65 6.21 3.52 -0.09
CA SER A 65 7.12 2.37 0.03
C SER A 65 7.94 2.18 -1.25
N ALA A 66 7.28 2.24 -2.42
CA ALA A 66 7.96 2.15 -3.70
C ALA A 66 8.93 3.32 -3.97
N ALA A 67 8.63 4.52 -3.44
CA ALA A 67 9.52 5.68 -3.55
C ALA A 67 10.75 5.58 -2.64
N GLY A 68 10.62 4.98 -1.44
CA GLY A 68 11.73 4.75 -0.50
C GLY A 68 12.83 3.83 -1.05
N ASP A 69 12.44 2.84 -1.87
CA ASP A 69 13.39 1.96 -2.57
C ASP A 69 14.20 2.69 -3.64
N ALA A 70 13.58 3.63 -4.35
CA ALA A 70 14.24 4.39 -5.42
C ALA A 70 15.36 5.31 -4.89
N ASP A 71 15.18 5.89 -3.70
CA ASP A 71 16.19 6.77 -3.10
C ASP A 71 17.38 5.97 -2.54
N THR A 72 17.12 4.82 -1.93
CA THR A 72 18.17 3.95 -1.37
C THR A 72 19.10 3.39 -2.46
N ALA A 73 18.56 3.03 -3.63
CA ALA A 73 19.35 2.58 -4.77
C ALA A 73 20.28 3.66 -5.34
N ASN A 74 19.87 4.92 -5.30
CA ASN A 74 20.64 6.05 -5.84
C ASN A 74 21.81 6.45 -4.90
N GLN A 75 21.59 6.43 -3.59
CA GLN A 75 22.62 6.77 -2.59
C GLN A 75 23.79 5.78 -2.57
N ASN A 76 23.54 4.48 -2.83
CA ASN A 76 24.59 3.46 -2.86
C ASN A 76 25.50 3.59 -4.10
N THR A 77 24.96 4.11 -5.21
CA THR A 77 25.72 4.41 -6.44
C THR A 77 26.66 5.60 -6.26
N GLN A 78 26.25 6.65 -5.52
CA GLN A 78 27.08 7.84 -5.28
C GLN A 78 28.22 7.60 -4.27
N ARG A 79 28.04 6.72 -3.27
CA ARG A 79 29.11 6.35 -2.32
C ARG A 79 30.24 5.55 -2.97
N SER A 80 29.94 4.73 -3.97
CA SER A 80 30.95 3.91 -4.66
C SER A 80 31.82 4.71 -5.65
N LEU A 81 31.43 5.93 -6.01
CA LEU A 81 32.16 6.82 -6.92
C LEU A 81 33.08 7.82 -6.19
N THR A 82 33.03 7.86 -4.85
CA THR A 82 33.77 8.81 -4.01
C THR A 82 34.82 8.16 -3.11
N SER A 83 35.10 6.86 -3.30
CA SER A 83 36.23 6.11 -2.71
C SER A 83 37.14 5.58 -3.80
#